data_AF-A0A3M1FTJ3-F1
#
_entry.id   AF-A0A3M1FTJ3-F1
#
_cell.length_a   1.000
_cell.length_b   1.000
_cell.length_c   1.000
_cell.angle_alpha   90.00
_cell.angle_beta   90.00
_cell.angle_gamma   90.00
#
_symmetry.space_group_name_H-M   'P 1'
#
loop_
_entity.id
_entity.type
_entity.pdbx_description
1 polymer ?
#
loop_
_entity_poly.entity_id
_entity_poly.type
_entity_poly.pdbx_seq_one_letter_code
_entity_poly.pdbx_strand_id
1 'polypeptide(L)'
;ALEEVKCGPNAVLALGRESYSSFSPNGKDIIEMLSYPGFYKVIAKNLGYGIREIYHTLSKRAFCRALSELVEGVREEALEGGPVGIRAQSVGSNGQLINDFVIEGSEREVHILNAPSPAATSAFAIAEEALRRVKVANTV
;
A
#
# COMPACT_ATOMS: atom_id res chain seq x y z
N ALA A 1 2.53 -19.39 25.37
CA ALA A 1 3.18 -18.91 24.14
C ALA A 1 3.35 -17.40 24.31
N LEU A 2 4.56 -16.86 24.19
CA LEU A 2 4.74 -15.41 24.21
C LEU A 2 4.00 -14.83 23.00
N GLU A 3 3.14 -13.84 23.21
CA GLU A 3 2.45 -13.16 22.12
C GLU A 3 3.48 -12.45 21.24
N GLU A 4 3.45 -12.73 19.94
CA GLU A 4 4.29 -12.06 18.96
C GLU A 4 3.78 -10.63 18.77
N VAL A 5 4.57 -9.64 19.17
CA VAL A 5 4.26 -8.21 18.95
C VAL A 5 4.86 -7.79 17.62
N LYS A 6 4.00 -7.45 16.66
CA LYS A 6 4.43 -6.93 15.35
C LYS A 6 4.61 -5.43 15.42
N CYS A 7 5.80 -4.96 15.05
CA CYS A 7 6.04 -3.54 14.82
C CYS A 7 6.16 -3.29 13.31
N GLY A 8 5.29 -2.44 12.78
CA GLY A 8 5.29 -2.10 11.36
C GLY A 8 4.01 -1.39 10.92
N PRO A 9 3.93 -0.95 9.66
CA PRO A 9 4.89 -1.22 8.58
C PRO A 9 5.84 -0.05 8.29
N ASN A 10 7.01 -0.36 7.71
CA ASN A 10 7.72 0.64 6.91
C ASN A 10 7.04 0.72 5.54
N ALA A 11 6.73 1.92 5.08
CA ALA A 11 6.02 2.15 3.84
C ALA A 11 7.02 2.52 2.73
N VAL A 12 7.53 1.51 2.04
CA VAL A 12 8.44 1.69 0.89
C VAL A 12 7.73 1.40 -0.43
N LEU A 13 8.24 1.99 -1.51
CA LEU A 13 7.75 1.74 -2.85
C LEU A 13 7.97 0.27 -3.24
N ALA A 14 6.89 -0.45 -3.54
CA ALA A 14 6.98 -1.78 -4.12
C ALA A 14 7.40 -1.69 -5.60
N LEU A 15 8.36 -2.53 -6.01
CA LEU A 15 8.88 -2.57 -7.37
C LEU A 15 8.13 -3.59 -8.27
N GLY A 16 6.88 -3.89 -7.92
CA GLY A 16 6.00 -4.78 -8.66
C GLY A 16 4.68 -4.98 -7.91
N ARG A 17 3.63 -5.36 -8.63
CA ARG A 17 2.26 -5.51 -8.08
C ARG A 17 2.10 -6.72 -7.18
N GLU A 18 2.87 -7.77 -7.45
CA GLU A 18 2.83 -9.08 -6.76
C GLU A 18 4.14 -9.43 -6.04
N SER A 19 4.96 -8.41 -5.74
CA SER A 19 6.30 -8.55 -5.14
C SER A 19 6.25 -8.82 -3.62
N TYR A 20 5.54 -9.87 -3.20
CA TYR A 20 5.34 -10.23 -1.79
C TYR A 20 6.54 -10.91 -1.11
N SER A 21 7.64 -11.12 -1.83
CA SER A 21 8.91 -11.59 -1.25
C SER A 21 9.88 -10.42 -1.07
N SER A 22 10.79 -10.58 -0.10
CA SER A 22 11.84 -9.60 0.16
C SER A 22 12.67 -9.35 -1.12
N PHE A 23 12.47 -8.17 -1.71
CA PHE A 23 13.09 -7.71 -2.95
C PHE A 23 12.85 -8.59 -4.19
N SER A 24 11.68 -8.46 -4.82
CA SER A 24 11.31 -9.14 -6.07
C SER A 24 10.79 -8.16 -7.12
N PRO A 25 11.67 -7.43 -7.85
CA PRO A 25 11.24 -6.44 -8.82
C PRO A 25 10.59 -7.06 -10.05
N ASN A 26 9.56 -6.41 -10.60
CA ASN A 26 8.93 -6.74 -11.86
C ASN A 26 9.23 -5.66 -12.91
N GLY A 27 10.02 -6.00 -13.93
CA GLY A 27 10.45 -5.02 -14.94
C GLY A 27 9.29 -4.36 -15.70
N LYS A 28 8.22 -5.09 -15.99
CA LYS A 28 7.05 -4.56 -16.70
C LYS A 28 6.31 -3.53 -15.84
N ASP A 29 6.07 -3.84 -14.57
CA ASP A 29 5.41 -2.93 -13.63
C ASP A 29 6.27 -1.68 -13.38
N ILE A 30 7.59 -1.84 -13.30
CA ILE A 30 8.52 -0.70 -13.15
C ILE A 30 8.44 0.22 -14.36
N ILE A 31 8.46 -0.31 -15.59
CA ILE A 31 8.37 0.50 -16.81
C ILE A 31 7.04 1.24 -16.87
N GLU A 32 5.93 0.58 -16.52
CA GLU A 32 4.62 1.20 -16.48
C GLU A 32 4.54 2.33 -15.44
N MET A 33 5.06 2.08 -14.25
CA MET A 33 5.16 3.08 -13.17
C MET A 33 6.00 4.29 -13.58
N LEU A 34 7.17 4.07 -14.17
CA LEU A 34 8.06 5.15 -14.64
C LEU A 34 7.49 5.90 -15.85
N SER A 35 6.63 5.26 -16.63
CA SER A 35 5.97 5.89 -17.78
C SER A 35 4.76 6.74 -17.37
N TYR A 36 4.28 6.63 -16.13
CA TYR A 36 3.13 7.38 -15.63
C TYR A 36 3.53 8.75 -15.04
N PRO A 37 3.10 9.89 -15.62
CA PRO A 37 3.52 11.22 -15.14
C PRO A 37 3.13 11.53 -13.69
N GLY A 38 2.04 10.92 -13.20
CA GLY A 38 1.59 11.07 -11.82
C GLY A 38 2.59 10.52 -10.79
N PHE A 39 3.39 9.52 -11.18
CA PHE A 39 4.42 8.92 -10.32
C PHE A 39 5.45 9.96 -9.84
N TYR A 40 6.03 10.70 -10.78
CA TYR A 40 7.05 11.71 -10.45
C TYR A 40 6.51 12.80 -9.52
N LYS A 41 5.23 13.17 -9.67
CA LYS A 41 4.57 14.13 -8.79
C LYS A 41 4.38 13.57 -7.37
N VAL A 42 4.07 12.28 -7.22
CA VAL A 42 4.02 11.62 -5.91
C VAL A 42 5.40 11.60 -5.26
N ILE A 43 6.42 11.17 -6.01
CA ILE A 43 7.81 11.11 -5.50
C ILE A 43 8.27 12.50 -5.05
N ALA A 44 8.08 13.54 -5.87
CA ALA A 44 8.46 14.90 -5.53
C ALA A 44 7.79 15.40 -4.24
N LYS A 45 6.50 15.09 -4.04
CA LYS A 45 5.75 15.48 -2.83
C LYS A 45 6.18 14.72 -1.57
N ASN A 46 6.70 13.49 -1.72
CA ASN A 46 6.92 12.57 -0.59
C ASN A 46 8.39 12.12 -0.44
N LEU A 47 9.33 12.74 -1.14
CA LEU A 47 10.72 12.28 -1.20
C LEU A 47 11.38 12.16 0.17
N GLY A 48 11.18 13.17 1.04
CA GLY A 48 11.75 13.16 2.39
C GLY A 48 11.20 12.03 3.26
N TYR A 49 9.91 11.71 3.12
CA TYR A 49 9.29 10.57 3.79
C TYR A 49 9.82 9.25 3.23
N GLY A 50 9.84 9.09 1.90
CA GLY A 50 10.31 7.88 1.24
C GLY A 50 11.76 7.53 1.55
N ILE A 51 12.67 8.51 1.60
CA ILE A 51 14.08 8.27 1.96
C ILE A 51 14.19 7.76 3.41
N ARG A 52 13.40 8.32 4.34
CA ARG A 52 13.38 7.89 5.74
C ARG A 52 12.89 6.45 5.88
N GLU A 53 11.83 6.10 5.17
CA GLU A 53 11.27 4.74 5.17
C GLU A 53 12.23 3.71 4.58
N ILE A 54 12.94 4.07 3.50
CA ILE A 54 13.99 3.22 2.93
C ILE A 54 15.12 3.04 3.95
N TYR A 55 15.53 4.10 4.64
CA TYR A 55 16.58 4.02 5.66
C TYR A 55 16.19 3.09 6.82
N HIS A 56 14.96 3.20 7.33
CA HIS A 56 14.44 2.29 8.36
C HIS A 56 14.29 0.85 7.86
N THR A 57 14.00 0.64 6.56
CA THR A 57 13.87 -0.69 5.97
C THR A 57 15.22 -1.38 5.80
N LEU A 58 16.26 -0.62 5.45
CA LEU A 58 17.61 -1.18 5.22
C LEU A 58 18.46 -1.26 6.49
N SER A 59 18.16 -0.44 7.51
CA SER A 59 18.95 -0.38 8.74
C SER A 59 18.12 -0.82 9.95
N LYS A 60 18.37 -2.06 10.38
CA LYS A 60 17.82 -2.63 11.62
C LYS A 60 18.07 -1.73 12.84
N ARG A 61 19.27 -1.14 12.91
CA ARG A 61 19.67 -0.17 13.94
C ARG A 61 18.84 1.11 13.91
N ALA A 62 18.62 1.67 12.73
CA ALA A 62 17.80 2.87 12.58
C ALA A 62 16.36 2.60 12.99
N PHE A 63 15.80 1.47 12.56
CA PHE A 63 14.47 1.02 12.93
C PHE A 63 14.34 0.80 14.44
N CYS A 64 15.31 0.10 15.06
CA CYS A 64 15.34 -0.10 16.51
C CYS A 64 15.40 1.21 17.30
N ARG A 65 16.18 2.18 16.82
CA ARG A 65 16.26 3.52 17.42
C ARG A 65 14.91 4.23 17.35
N ALA A 66 14.23 4.20 16.21
CA ALA A 66 12.90 4.80 16.07
C ALA A 66 11.87 4.08 16.96
N LEU A 67 11.92 2.75 17.06
CA LEU A 67 11.05 1.98 17.95
C LEU A 67 11.28 2.26 19.42
N SER A 68 12.52 2.57 19.82
CA SER A 68 12.84 2.88 21.22
C SER A 68 12.14 4.14 21.74
N GLU A 69 11.64 5.00 20.85
CA GLU A 69 10.79 6.15 21.22
C GLU A 69 9.36 5.73 21.63
N LEU A 70 8.92 4.53 21.22
CA LEU A 70 7.58 3.99 21.49
C LEU A 70 7.61 2.89 22.56
N VAL A 71 8.66 2.07 22.59
CA VAL A 71 8.80 0.91 23.47
C VAL A 71 10.16 0.96 24.17
N GLU A 72 10.14 1.16 25.48
CA GLU A 72 11.36 1.20 26.29
C GLU A 72 12.05 -0.18 26.32
N GLY A 73 13.38 -0.17 26.21
CA GLY A 73 14.21 -1.38 26.34
C GLY A 73 14.25 -2.28 25.11
N VAL A 74 13.64 -1.89 23.98
CA VAL A 74 13.76 -2.63 22.71
C VAL A 74 15.22 -2.64 22.24
N ARG A 75 15.70 -3.82 21.81
CA ARG A 75 17.07 -4.00 21.31
C ARG A 75 17.05 -4.64 19.93
N GLU A 76 18.12 -4.42 19.16
CA GLU A 76 18.22 -4.92 17.79
C GLU A 76 18.12 -6.45 17.72
N GLU A 77 18.58 -7.16 18.75
CA GLU A 77 18.55 -8.63 18.78
C GLU A 77 17.13 -9.19 18.92
N ALA A 78 16.19 -8.40 19.44
CA ALA A 78 14.79 -8.78 19.62
C ALA A 78 13.94 -8.57 18.36
N LEU A 79 14.49 -7.93 17.31
CA LEU A 79 13.75 -7.66 16.08
C LEU A 79 13.97 -8.79 15.07
N GLU A 80 12.88 -9.33 14.55
CA GLU A 80 12.86 -10.34 13.50
C GLU A 80 12.13 -9.81 12.26
N GLY A 81 12.42 -10.40 11.09
CA GLY A 81 11.77 -10.02 9.85
C GLY A 81 10.30 -10.44 9.84
N GLY A 82 9.40 -9.49 9.60
CA GLY A 82 7.97 -9.76 9.44
C GLY A 82 7.56 -10.11 8.01
N PRO A 83 6.30 -10.50 7.80
CA PRO A 83 5.75 -10.71 6.46
C PRO A 83 5.71 -9.40 5.66
N VAL A 84 5.82 -9.52 4.34
CA VAL A 84 5.69 -8.38 3.41
C VAL A 84 4.25 -8.27 2.93
N GLY A 85 3.70 -7.06 2.94
CA GLY A 85 2.40 -6.75 2.37
C GLY A 85 2.49 -5.64 1.34
N ILE A 86 1.68 -5.73 0.28
CA ILE A 86 1.57 -4.69 -0.75
C ILE A 86 0.22 -4.00 -0.61
N ARG A 87 0.24 -2.67 -0.53
CA ARG A 87 -0.97 -1.85 -0.59
C ARG A 87 -1.17 -1.38 -2.02
N ALA A 88 -2.16 -1.94 -2.70
CA ALA A 88 -2.63 -1.40 -3.97
C ALA A 88 -3.30 -0.04 -3.70
N GLN A 89 -2.74 1.03 -4.30
CA GLN A 89 -3.27 2.37 -4.15
C GLN A 89 -3.13 3.14 -5.47
N SER A 90 -4.23 3.70 -5.95
CA SER A 90 -4.24 4.48 -7.19
C SER A 90 -3.55 5.82 -7.00
N VAL A 91 -2.87 6.25 -8.07
CA VAL A 91 -2.23 7.57 -8.17
C VAL A 91 -2.97 8.36 -9.25
N GLY A 92 -3.48 9.54 -8.90
CA GLY A 92 -4.07 10.47 -9.85
C GLY A 92 -3.02 11.13 -10.75
N SER A 93 -3.43 11.66 -11.89
CA SER A 93 -2.53 12.33 -12.86
C SER A 93 -1.86 13.60 -12.31
N ASN A 94 -2.41 14.17 -11.24
CA ASN A 94 -1.85 15.27 -10.45
C ASN A 94 -0.89 14.81 -9.32
N GLY A 95 -0.61 13.50 -9.23
CA GLY A 95 0.20 12.90 -8.17
C GLY A 95 -0.48 12.86 -6.81
N GLN A 96 -1.81 12.84 -6.77
CA GLN A 96 -2.57 12.59 -5.55
C GLN A 96 -2.65 11.07 -5.33
N LEU A 97 -2.34 10.62 -4.11
CA LEU A 97 -2.69 9.29 -3.66
C LEU A 97 -4.20 9.24 -3.38
N ILE A 98 -4.93 8.40 -4.10
CA ILE A 98 -6.37 8.31 -3.92
C ILE A 98 -6.64 7.52 -2.63
N ASN A 99 -7.31 8.17 -1.68
CA ASN A 99 -7.56 7.62 -0.34
C ASN A 99 -8.96 7.03 -0.18
N ASP A 100 -9.86 7.28 -1.13
CA ASP A 100 -11.24 6.80 -1.11
C ASP A 100 -11.45 5.70 -2.16
N PHE A 101 -12.61 5.04 -2.12
CA PHE A 101 -13.00 4.07 -3.12
C PHE A 101 -13.16 4.72 -4.49
N VAL A 102 -12.61 4.06 -5.51
CA VAL A 102 -12.87 4.39 -6.91
C VAL A 102 -13.57 3.19 -7.52
N ILE A 103 -14.86 3.34 -7.76
CA ILE A 103 -15.70 2.33 -8.39
C ILE A 103 -16.24 2.95 -9.67
N GLU A 104 -15.85 2.36 -10.80
CA GLU A 104 -16.28 2.75 -12.13
C GLU A 104 -17.06 1.59 -12.77
N GLY A 105 -17.74 1.83 -13.89
CA GLY A 105 -18.49 0.77 -14.55
C GLY A 105 -19.32 1.26 -15.72
N SER A 106 -19.93 0.30 -16.41
CA SER A 106 -20.91 0.52 -17.46
C SER A 106 -22.16 -0.33 -17.19
N GLU A 107 -23.08 -0.40 -18.14
CA GLU A 107 -24.31 -1.21 -18.01
C GLU A 107 -24.07 -2.70 -17.76
N ARG A 108 -22.87 -3.23 -17.95
CA ARG A 108 -22.62 -4.69 -17.78
C ARG A 108 -21.38 -5.01 -16.96
N GLU A 109 -20.73 -4.01 -16.38
CA GLU A 109 -19.48 -4.19 -15.65
C GLU A 109 -19.36 -3.21 -14.49
N VAL A 110 -18.70 -3.66 -13.42
CA VAL A 110 -18.32 -2.82 -12.29
C VAL A 110 -16.86 -3.11 -11.98
N HIS A 111 -16.06 -2.05 -11.95
CA HIS A 111 -14.63 -2.07 -11.71
C HIS A 111 -14.32 -1.38 -10.39
N ILE A 112 -13.69 -2.11 -9.46
CA ILE A 112 -13.16 -1.53 -8.24
C ILE A 112 -11.69 -1.19 -8.50
N LEU A 113 -11.42 0.06 -8.84
CA LEU A 113 -10.10 0.54 -9.25
C LEU A 113 -9.22 0.94 -8.06
N ASN A 114 -9.84 1.40 -6.99
CA ASN A 114 -9.17 1.75 -5.74
C ASN A 114 -10.05 1.31 -4.57
N ALA A 115 -9.48 0.51 -3.68
CA ALA A 115 -10.10 0.14 -2.41
C ALA A 115 -9.00 0.16 -1.33
N PRO A 116 -8.52 1.36 -0.94
CA PRO A 116 -7.49 1.48 0.07
C PRO A 116 -8.08 1.19 1.46
N SER A 117 -7.25 1.21 2.49
CA SER A 117 -7.72 1.07 3.88
C SER A 117 -8.86 2.06 4.15
N PRO A 118 -10.00 1.59 4.71
CA PRO A 118 -10.14 0.35 5.48
C PRO A 118 -10.87 -0.77 4.71
N ALA A 119 -10.45 -1.08 3.49
CA ALA A 119 -11.09 -2.08 2.62
C ALA A 119 -11.45 -3.41 3.28
N ALA A 120 -10.57 -3.97 4.13
CA ALA A 120 -10.86 -5.22 4.83
C ALA A 120 -12.05 -5.09 5.80
N THR A 121 -12.16 -3.98 6.54
CA THR A 121 -13.27 -3.78 7.49
C THR A 121 -14.54 -3.31 6.80
N SER A 122 -14.43 -2.71 5.62
CA SER A 122 -15.57 -2.25 4.81
C SER A 122 -15.98 -3.23 3.71
N ALA A 123 -15.46 -4.46 3.71
CA ALA A 123 -15.64 -5.42 2.63
C ALA A 123 -17.12 -5.70 2.29
N PHE A 124 -17.99 -5.83 3.30
CA PHE A 124 -19.42 -6.04 3.08
C PHE A 124 -20.11 -4.82 2.47
N ALA A 125 -19.78 -3.61 2.93
CA ALA A 125 -20.33 -2.38 2.34
C ALA A 125 -19.88 -2.19 0.88
N ILE A 126 -18.63 -2.53 0.56
CA ILE A 126 -18.11 -2.53 -0.82
C ILE A 126 -18.88 -3.54 -1.68
N ALA A 127 -19.11 -4.74 -1.16
CA ALA A 127 -19.86 -5.79 -1.86
C ALA A 127 -21.31 -5.37 -2.14
N GLU A 128 -21.99 -4.77 -1.16
CA GLU A 128 -23.34 -4.22 -1.33
C GLU A 128 -23.40 -3.13 -2.39
N GLU A 129 -22.47 -2.17 -2.35
CA GLU A 129 -22.39 -1.09 -3.34
C GLU A 129 -22.10 -1.63 -4.74
N ALA A 130 -21.18 -2.59 -4.87
CA ALA A 130 -20.89 -3.24 -6.14
C ALA A 130 -22.14 -3.96 -6.71
N LEU A 131 -22.85 -4.74 -5.88
CA LEU A 131 -24.09 -5.42 -6.28
C LEU A 131 -25.19 -4.44 -6.66
N ARG A 132 -25.32 -3.31 -5.95
CA ARG A 132 -26.29 -2.25 -6.28
C ARG A 132 -26.03 -1.70 -7.68
N ARG A 133 -24.77 -1.45 -8.04
CA ARG A 133 -24.40 -0.96 -9.37
C ARG A 133 -24.66 -1.99 -10.46
N VAL A 134 -24.34 -3.26 -10.22
CA VAL A 134 -24.65 -4.36 -11.16
C VAL A 134 -26.17 -4.50 -11.41
N LYS A 135 -27.00 -4.33 -10.38
CA LYS A 135 -28.46 -4.44 -10.54
C LYS A 135 -29.06 -3.31 -11.39
N VAL A 136 -28.61 -2.07 -11.20
CA VAL A 136 -29.05 -0.93 -12.04
C VAL A 136 -28.69 -1.17 -13.51
N ALA A 137 -27.48 -1.69 -13.73
CA ALA A 137 -26.95 -2.08 -15.03
C ALA A 137 -27.86 -3.08 -15.80
N ASN A 138 -28.46 -4.04 -15.09
CA ASN A 138 -29.30 -5.11 -15.68
C ASN A 138 -30.80 -4.76 -15.81
N THR A 139 -31.24 -3.55 -15.40
CA THR A 139 -32.68 -3.17 -15.39
C THR A 139 -33.07 -2.25 -16.55
N VAL A 140 -32.15 -2.00 -17.49
CA VAL A 140 -32.37 -1.14 -18.68
C VAL A 140 -32.29 -1.98 -19.95
#